data_AF-A0A9J6QQ53-F1
#
_entry.id   AF-A0A9J6QQ53-F1
#
_cell.length_a   1.000
_cell.length_b   1.000
_cell.length_c   1.000
_cell.angle_alpha   90.00
_cell.angle_beta   90.00
_cell.angle_gamma   90.00
#
_symmetry.space_group_name_H-M   'P 1'
#
loop_
_entity.id
_entity.type
_entity.pdbx_description
1 polymer ?
#
loop_
_entity_poly.entity_id
_entity_poly.type
_entity_poly.pdbx_seq_one_letter_code
_entity_poly.pdbx_strand_id
1 'polypeptide(L)'
;MIKIIKGTFGLYKDGVVVGITKDNGPISIDPEREKELIELGIAEMVHDADIMEEGFEISQEYLDGLNLTQLKEFASNFDIKYKAGTKKTVFVQEILDFLDKEAEAHEKIAESDEETPGFDPEDAVQ
;
A
#
# COMPACT_ATOMS: atom_id res chain seq x y z
N MET A 1 -8.13 -10.28 -9.47
CA MET A 1 -7.59 -10.58 -8.14
C MET A 1 -8.25 -9.67 -7.14
N ILE A 2 -8.45 -10.20 -5.94
CA ILE A 2 -9.18 -9.53 -4.88
C ILE A 2 -8.42 -9.62 -3.57
N LYS A 3 -8.58 -8.64 -2.69
CA LYS A 3 -8.08 -8.68 -1.30
C LYS A 3 -9.28 -8.81 -0.38
N ILE A 4 -9.25 -9.78 0.53
CA ILE A 4 -10.30 -9.91 1.56
C ILE A 4 -10.18 -8.73 2.50
N ILE A 5 -11.25 -7.96 2.68
CA ILE A 5 -11.29 -6.81 3.59
C ILE A 5 -12.07 -7.13 4.87
N LYS A 6 -12.95 -8.13 4.84
CA LYS A 6 -13.84 -8.46 5.96
C LYS A 6 -14.03 -9.96 6.14
N GLY A 7 -13.85 -10.44 7.36
CA GLY A 7 -14.09 -11.85 7.73
C GLY A 7 -13.01 -12.80 7.24
N THR A 8 -13.36 -14.09 7.13
CA THR A 8 -12.46 -15.16 6.70
C THR A 8 -13.12 -15.92 5.56
N PHE A 9 -12.42 -16.04 4.44
CA PHE A 9 -12.86 -16.76 3.26
C PHE A 9 -12.19 -18.13 3.19
N GLY A 10 -12.97 -19.21 3.10
CA GLY A 10 -12.44 -20.56 2.94
C GLY A 10 -12.10 -20.86 1.48
N LEU A 11 -10.81 -20.93 1.15
CA LEU A 11 -10.32 -21.28 -0.18
C LEU A 11 -9.88 -22.74 -0.23
N TYR A 12 -10.46 -23.52 -1.13
CA TYR A 12 -10.05 -24.92 -1.32
C TYR A 12 -8.79 -24.98 -2.19
N LYS A 13 -7.68 -25.45 -1.62
CA LYS A 13 -6.39 -25.64 -2.29
C LYS A 13 -5.84 -27.01 -1.94
N ASP A 14 -5.48 -27.79 -2.96
CA ASP A 14 -4.78 -29.07 -2.81
C ASP A 14 -5.44 -30.06 -1.84
N GLY A 15 -6.78 -30.10 -1.84
CA GLY A 15 -7.55 -31.01 -0.98
C GLY A 15 -7.84 -30.48 0.42
N VAL A 16 -7.39 -29.27 0.76
CA VAL A 16 -7.53 -28.64 2.08
C VAL A 16 -8.22 -27.28 1.96
N VAL A 17 -9.04 -26.92 2.94
CA VAL A 17 -9.62 -25.56 3.04
C VAL A 17 -8.65 -24.67 3.82
N VAL A 18 -8.16 -23.61 3.18
CA VAL A 18 -7.30 -22.59 3.79
C VAL A 18 -8.15 -21.34 4.07
N GLY A 19 -8.08 -20.83 5.30
CA GLY A 19 -8.71 -19.55 5.65
C GLY A 19 -7.89 -18.38 5.11
N ILE A 20 -8.47 -17.58 4.23
CA ILE A 20 -7.91 -16.34 3.70
C ILE A 20 -8.57 -15.16 4.42
N THR A 21 -7.75 -14.26 4.92
CA THR A 21 -8.13 -13.06 5.64
C THR A 21 -7.43 -11.84 5.03
N LYS A 22 -7.65 -10.65 5.58
CA LYS A 22 -6.95 -9.42 5.18
C LYS A 22 -5.42 -9.52 5.23
N ASP A 23 -4.91 -10.38 6.11
CA ASP A 23 -3.47 -10.55 6.34
C ASP A 23 -2.80 -11.45 5.28
N ASN A 24 -3.59 -12.20 4.50
CA ASN A 24 -3.08 -13.10 3.47
C ASN A 24 -2.77 -12.39 2.13
N GLY A 25 -3.12 -11.11 2.01
CA GLY A 25 -2.90 -10.31 0.80
C GLY A 25 -3.85 -10.64 -0.37
N PRO A 26 -3.64 -10.02 -1.53
CA PRO A 26 -4.46 -10.24 -2.73
C PRO A 26 -4.37 -11.69 -3.23
N ILE A 27 -5.51 -12.26 -3.63
CA ILE A 27 -5.62 -13.61 -4.19
C ILE A 27 -6.38 -13.57 -5.52
N SER A 28 -6.02 -14.46 -6.44
CA SER A 28 -6.82 -14.74 -7.65
C SER A 28 -7.63 -16.01 -7.43
N ILE A 29 -8.94 -15.93 -7.67
CA ILE A 29 -9.85 -17.08 -7.68
C ILE A 29 -10.73 -17.04 -8.94
N ASP A 30 -11.79 -17.85 -8.99
CA ASP A 30 -12.74 -17.81 -10.08
C ASP A 30 -13.40 -16.42 -10.19
N PRO A 31 -13.49 -15.82 -11.39
CA PRO A 31 -13.97 -14.45 -11.58
C PRO A 31 -15.42 -14.25 -11.13
N GLU A 32 -16.25 -15.28 -11.23
CA GLU A 32 -17.63 -15.24 -10.69
C GLU A 32 -17.62 -15.09 -9.17
N ARG A 33 -16.74 -15.83 -8.47
CA ARG A 33 -16.59 -15.72 -7.02
C ARG A 33 -15.93 -14.42 -6.60
N GLU A 34 -14.98 -13.91 -7.37
CA GLU A 34 -14.41 -12.58 -7.13
C GLU A 34 -15.51 -11.52 -7.11
N LYS A 35 -16.37 -11.52 -8.14
CA LYS A 35 -17.49 -10.57 -8.25
C LYS A 35 -18.49 -10.71 -7.10
N GLU A 36 -18.86 -11.94 -6.72
CA GLU A 36 -19.74 -12.17 -5.57
C GLU A 36 -19.16 -11.61 -4.27
N LEU A 37 -17.87 -11.83 -4.00
CA LEU A 37 -17.21 -11.35 -2.78
C LEU A 37 -17.11 -9.81 -2.76
N ILE A 38 -16.93 -9.20 -3.93
CA ILE A 38 -16.96 -7.74 -4.10
C ILE A 38 -18.37 -7.20 -3.86
N GLU A 39 -19.40 -7.80 -4.47
CA GLU A 39 -20.80 -7.40 -4.28
C GLU A 39 -21.27 -7.55 -2.83
N LEU A 40 -20.76 -8.54 -2.11
CA LEU A 40 -21.00 -8.75 -0.68
C LEU A 40 -20.18 -7.81 0.23
N GLY A 41 -19.24 -7.04 -0.31
CA GLY A 41 -18.34 -6.18 0.46
C GLY A 41 -17.39 -6.95 1.38
N ILE A 42 -17.10 -8.20 1.03
CA ILE A 42 -16.17 -9.09 1.75
C ILE A 42 -14.75 -8.90 1.22
N ALA A 43 -14.64 -8.59 -0.08
CA ALA A 43 -13.39 -8.38 -0.77
C ALA A 43 -13.42 -7.13 -1.65
N GLU A 44 -12.26 -6.64 -2.02
CA GLU A 44 -12.09 -5.52 -2.93
C GLU A 44 -11.28 -5.95 -4.16
N MET A 45 -11.63 -5.42 -5.33
CA MET A 45 -10.85 -5.63 -6.55
C MET A 45 -9.52 -4.89 -6.42
N VAL A 46 -8.43 -5.62 -6.51
CA VAL A 46 -7.08 -5.03 -6.46
C VAL A 46 -6.47 -5.17 -7.84
N HIS A 47 -6.08 -4.05 -8.44
CA HIS A 47 -5.21 -4.07 -9.61
C HIS A 47 -3.74 -4.05 -9.16
N ASP A 48 -2.83 -4.61 -9.95
CA ASP A 48 -1.38 -4.58 -9.65
C ASP A 48 -0.83 -3.16 -9.46
N ALA A 49 -1.55 -2.14 -9.94
CA ALA A 49 -1.25 -0.73 -9.73
C ALA A 49 -1.66 -0.22 -8.33
N ASP A 50 -2.70 -0.78 -7.71
CA ASP A 50 -3.29 -0.26 -6.46
C ASP A 50 -2.56 -0.76 -5.19
N ILE A 51 -1.67 -1.75 -5.31
CA ILE A 51 -0.78 -2.17 -4.22
C ILE A 51 0.19 -1.04 -3.81
N MET A 52 0.33 0.00 -4.65
CA MET A 52 1.17 1.15 -4.36
C MET A 52 0.55 2.16 -3.38
N GLU A 53 -0.75 2.09 -3.05
CA GLU A 53 -1.41 3.11 -2.19
C GLU A 53 -1.59 2.73 -0.71
N GLU A 54 -1.62 1.45 -0.31
CA GLU A 54 -1.77 1.08 1.10
C GLU A 54 -0.48 0.50 1.70
N GLY A 55 0.42 1.39 2.16
CA GLY A 55 1.44 1.06 3.16
C GLY A 55 2.53 0.07 2.73
N PHE A 56 2.75 -0.11 1.42
CA PHE A 56 3.90 -0.87 0.95
C PHE A 56 5.17 -0.01 1.10
N GLU A 57 5.89 -0.23 2.20
CA GLU A 57 7.17 0.43 2.47
C GLU A 57 8.20 -0.09 1.46
N ILE A 58 8.65 0.79 0.58
CA ILE A 58 9.53 0.43 -0.52
C ILE A 58 10.94 0.26 0.04
N SER A 59 11.28 -1.00 0.31
CA SER A 59 12.56 -1.38 0.88
C SER A 59 13.63 -1.59 -0.21
N GLN A 60 14.89 -1.53 0.21
CA GLN A 60 16.02 -1.82 -0.68
C GLN A 60 15.91 -3.22 -1.33
N GLU A 61 15.44 -4.22 -0.58
CA GLU A 61 15.33 -5.60 -1.04
C GLU A 61 14.31 -5.75 -2.19
N TYR A 62 13.23 -4.97 -2.14
CA TYR A 62 12.26 -4.88 -3.23
C TYR A 62 12.88 -4.25 -4.50
N LEU A 63 13.52 -3.09 -4.35
CA LEU A 63 14.14 -2.39 -5.48
C LEU A 63 15.32 -3.17 -6.10
N ASP A 64 16.09 -3.87 -5.28
CA ASP A 64 17.17 -4.74 -5.75
C ASP A 64 16.64 -5.91 -6.58
N GLY A 65 15.42 -6.39 -6.30
CA GLY A 65 14.70 -7.42 -7.06
C GLY A 65 14.18 -6.96 -8.43
N LEU A 66 13.99 -5.66 -8.65
CA LEU A 66 13.45 -5.12 -9.92
C LEU A 66 14.49 -5.06 -11.04
N ASN A 67 14.06 -5.20 -12.30
CA ASN A 67 14.94 -5.00 -13.45
C ASN A 67 15.18 -3.50 -13.73
N LEU A 68 16.24 -3.17 -14.47
CA LEU A 68 16.58 -1.76 -14.79
C LEU A 68 15.43 -1.01 -15.49
N THR A 69 14.64 -1.69 -16.32
CA THR A 69 13.45 -1.11 -16.96
C THR A 69 12.37 -0.78 -15.93
N GLN A 70 12.07 -1.72 -15.04
CA GLN A 70 11.07 -1.56 -13.98
C GLN A 70 11.50 -0.47 -12.98
N LEU A 71 12.80 -0.40 -12.63
CA LEU A 71 13.34 0.66 -11.79
C LEU A 71 13.20 2.04 -12.44
N LYS A 72 13.35 2.16 -13.77
CA LYS A 72 13.15 3.42 -14.48
C LYS A 72 11.69 3.85 -14.50
N GLU A 73 10.78 2.91 -14.74
CA GLU A 73 9.33 3.16 -14.68
C GLU A 73 8.93 3.60 -13.28
N PHE A 74 9.39 2.87 -12.26
CA PHE A 74 9.17 3.21 -10.86
C PHE A 74 9.71 4.61 -10.52
N ALA A 75 10.97 4.90 -10.83
CA ALA A 75 11.60 6.20 -10.60
C ALA A 75 10.92 7.35 -11.36
N SER A 76 10.32 7.09 -12.52
CA SER A 76 9.60 8.10 -13.31
C SER A 76 8.34 8.58 -12.62
N ASN A 77 7.73 7.76 -11.75
CA ASN A 77 6.59 8.18 -10.93
C ASN A 77 6.98 9.25 -9.88
N PHE A 78 8.26 9.28 -9.48
CA PHE A 78 8.83 10.23 -8.52
C PHE A 78 9.67 11.32 -9.21
N ASP A 79 9.53 11.49 -10.53
CA ASP A 79 10.34 12.42 -11.34
C ASP A 79 11.87 12.18 -11.30
N ILE A 80 12.31 10.99 -10.85
CA ILE A 80 13.73 10.61 -10.77
C ILE A 80 14.19 10.02 -12.12
N LYS A 81 15.17 10.68 -12.77
CA LYS A 81 15.68 10.24 -14.09
C LYS A 81 16.95 9.42 -13.98
N TYR A 82 16.94 8.23 -14.59
CA TYR A 82 18.13 7.39 -14.67
C TYR A 82 19.24 8.02 -15.53
N LYS A 83 20.40 8.25 -14.92
CA LYS A 83 21.61 8.69 -15.62
C LYS A 83 22.36 7.50 -16.22
N ALA A 84 22.50 7.48 -17.54
CA ALA A 84 23.28 6.47 -18.24
C ALA A 84 24.74 6.47 -17.75
N GLY A 85 25.25 5.30 -17.36
CA GLY A 85 26.58 5.13 -16.76
C GLY A 85 26.58 5.00 -15.23
N THR A 86 25.45 5.24 -14.56
CA THR A 86 25.26 4.96 -13.12
C THR A 86 25.08 3.46 -12.89
N LYS A 87 25.56 2.92 -11.76
CA LYS A 87 25.31 1.52 -11.39
C LYS A 87 23.90 1.35 -10.87
N LYS A 88 23.27 0.20 -11.13
CA LYS A 88 21.93 -0.14 -10.61
C LYS A 88 21.81 0.11 -9.10
N THR A 89 22.80 -0.31 -8.32
CA THR A 89 22.82 -0.13 -6.86
C THR A 89 22.81 1.34 -6.42
N VAL A 90 23.51 2.20 -7.16
CA VAL A 90 23.54 3.65 -6.88
C VAL A 90 22.19 4.28 -7.21
N PHE A 91 21.55 3.81 -8.29
CA PHE A 91 20.22 4.29 -8.67
C PHE A 91 19.13 3.85 -7.68
N VAL A 92 19.21 2.62 -7.16
CA VAL A 92 18.31 2.13 -6.10
C VAL A 92 18.43 3.01 -4.85
N GLN A 93 19.65 3.34 -4.43
CA GLN A 93 19.88 4.23 -3.29
C GLN A 93 19.31 5.64 -3.51
N GLU A 94 19.46 6.19 -4.71
CA GLU A 94 18.89 7.50 -5.06
C GLU A 94 17.36 7.53 -4.97
N ILE A 95 16.69 6.43 -5.32
CA ILE A 95 15.24 6.27 -5.18
C ILE A 95 14.84 6.18 -3.70
N LEU A 96 15.55 5.39 -2.89
CA LEU A 96 15.28 5.28 -1.45
C LEU A 96 15.46 6.61 -0.72
N ASP A 97 16.57 7.30 -0.98
CA ASP A 97 16.86 8.62 -0.41
C ASP A 97 15.78 9.67 -0.74
N PHE A 98 15.10 9.52 -1.88
CA PHE A 98 13.99 10.38 -2.26
C PHE A 98 12.72 10.03 -1.49
N LEU A 99 12.40 8.73 -1.39
CA LEU A 99 11.23 8.23 -0.65
C LEU A 99 11.31 8.60 0.84
N ASP A 100 12.47 8.43 1.47
CA ASP A 100 12.68 8.81 2.87
C ASP A 100 12.43 10.31 3.09
N LYS A 101 12.88 11.16 2.15
CA LYS A 101 12.63 12.61 2.20
C LYS A 101 11.16 12.98 2.00
N GLU A 102 10.44 12.30 1.11
CA GLU A 102 9.01 12.53 0.94
C GLU A 102 8.21 12.06 2.15
N ALA A 103 8.58 10.91 2.75
CA ALA A 103 7.97 10.41 3.97
C ALA A 103 8.12 11.40 5.13
N GLU A 104 9.33 11.94 5.36
CA GLU A 104 9.58 12.97 6.38
C GLU A 104 8.83 14.29 6.10
N ALA A 105 8.60 14.63 4.82
CA ALA A 105 7.85 15.84 4.46
C ALA A 105 6.35 15.70 4.75
N HIS A 106 5.79 14.49 4.64
CA HIS A 106 4.38 14.22 4.87
C HIS A 106 4.02 14.07 6.37
N GLU A 107 5.01 13.84 7.25
CA GLU A 107 4.82 13.78 8.70
C GLU A 107 4.67 15.18 9.35
N LYS A 108 5.15 16.25 8.71
CA LYS A 108 5.09 17.62 9.24
C LYS A 108 3.72 18.31 9.20
N ILE A 109 2.68 17.64 8.70
CA ILE A 109 1.33 18.21 8.57
C ILE A 109 0.39 17.78 9.70
N ALA A 110 0.85 16.92 10.63
CA ALA A 110 0.04 16.36 11.72
C ALA A 110 0.18 17.09 13.08
N GLU A 111 0.78 18.30 13.14
CA GLU A 111 0.91 19.08 14.38
C GLU A 111 0.00 20.33 14.44
N SER A 112 -1.08 20.40 13.66
CA SER A 112 -1.97 21.58 13.70
C SER A 112 -3.45 21.24 13.52
N ASP A 113 -4.01 20.34 14.32
CA ASP A 113 -5.46 20.38 14.60
C ASP A 113 -5.90 19.65 15.89
N GLU A 114 -5.24 19.94 17.02
CA GLU A 114 -5.83 19.67 18.35
C GLU A 114 -6.07 20.98 19.09
N GLU A 115 -6.94 21.84 18.58
CA GLU A 115 -7.82 22.59 19.49
C GLU A 115 -9.08 21.75 19.72
N THR A 116 -8.95 20.75 20.59
CA THR A 116 -10.12 20.16 21.23
C THR A 116 -10.89 21.32 21.87
N PRO A 117 -12.17 21.55 21.52
CA PRO A 117 -12.96 22.57 22.21
C PRO A 117 -13.03 22.16 23.69
N GLY A 118 -12.38 22.95 24.54
CA GLY A 118 -12.43 22.77 25.99
C GLY A 118 -13.89 22.86 26.43
N PHE A 119 -14.45 21.75 26.88
CA PHE A 119 -15.78 21.75 27.47
C PHE A 119 -15.67 22.41 28.85
N ASP A 120 -16.00 23.70 28.91
CA ASP A 120 -16.00 24.46 30.16
C ASP A 120 -17.30 24.13 30.94
N PRO A 121 -17.22 23.45 32.09
CA PRO A 121 -18.41 23.05 32.84
C PRO A 121 -19.20 24.23 33.44
N GLU A 122 -18.70 25.46 33.35
CA GLU A 122 -19.41 26.66 33.83
C GLU A 122 -20.53 27.14 32.89
N ASP A 123 -20.54 26.73 31.61
CA ASP A 123 -21.55 27.18 30.62
C ASP A 123 -22.86 26.36 30.66
N ALA A 124 -22.95 25.36 31.55
CA ALA A 124 -24.12 24.48 31.69
C ALA A 124 -25.11 24.93 32.79
N VAL A 125 -24.93 26.11 33.40
CA VAL A 125 -25.85 26.61 34.44
C VAL A 125 -26.16 28.10 34.24
N GLN A 126 -27.19 28.39 33.42
CA GLN A 126 -28.06 29.56 33.60
C GLN A 126 -29.45 29.33 32.98
#